data_AF-A0AAW2V109-F1
#
_entry.id   AF-A0AAW2V109-F1
#
_cell.length_a   1.000
_cell.length_b   1.000
_cell.length_c   1.000
_cell.angle_alpha   90.00
_cell.angle_beta   90.00
_cell.angle_gamma   90.00
#
_symmetry.space_group_name_H-M   'P 1'
#
loop_
_entity.id
_entity.type
_entity.pdbx_description
1 polymer ?
#
loop_
_entity_poly.entity_id
_entity_poly.type
_entity_poly.pdbx_seq_one_letter_code
_entity_poly.pdbx_strand_id
1 'polypeptide(L)'
;MKIWLMMKELLTVIQVTRPEPTDTGPRTVETVQWTERDQIGQGAFLSALSNTLFDVYCSDFYTAKSLWDELDKKYNTEEQELQKYSIFKFMRYQMVEDRFVAEQIHEIINLEHTLADAGMKLSKKFMVMSMVDKFPKS
;
A
#
# COMPACT_ATOMS: atom_id res chain seq x y z
N MET A 1 -1.23 -0.81 0.27
CA MET A 1 -2.14 0.23 0.77
C MET A 1 -3.55 0.17 0.16
N LYS A 2 -3.73 0.01 -1.17
CA LYS A 2 -5.06 -0.14 -1.82
C LYS A 2 -5.99 -1.22 -1.26
N ILE A 3 -5.45 -2.35 -0.75
CA ILE A 3 -6.27 -3.42 -0.13
C ILE A 3 -6.91 -2.96 1.19
N TRP A 4 -6.20 -2.16 1.99
CA TRP A 4 -6.70 -1.62 3.26
C TRP A 4 -7.85 -0.62 3.03
N LEU A 5 -7.77 0.18 1.97
CA LEU A 5 -8.84 1.08 1.54
C LEU A 5 -10.12 0.34 1.15
N MET A 6 -9.99 -0.77 0.41
CA MET A 6 -11.14 -1.60 0.02
C MET A 6 -11.82 -2.22 1.24
N MET A 7 -11.06 -2.62 2.27
CA MET A 7 -11.61 -3.16 3.52
C MET A 7 -12.36 -2.13 4.38
N LYS A 8 -12.13 -0.82 4.17
CA LYS A 8 -12.76 0.26 4.93
C LYS A 8 -13.85 0.99 4.15
N GLU A 9 -14.19 0.55 2.93
CA GLU A 9 -15.14 1.19 2.01
C GLU A 9 -14.80 2.65 1.62
N LEU A 10 -13.64 3.15 2.04
CA LEU A 10 -13.18 4.52 1.80
C LEU A 10 -12.81 4.79 0.33
N LEU A 11 -12.70 3.73 -0.47
CA LEU A 11 -12.44 3.86 -1.90
C LEU A 11 -13.55 4.63 -2.61
N THR A 12 -14.79 4.50 -2.13
CA THR A 12 -15.94 5.21 -2.70
C THR A 12 -15.82 6.72 -2.48
N VAL A 13 -15.33 7.15 -1.31
CA VAL A 13 -15.18 8.57 -0.95
C VAL A 13 -14.08 9.25 -1.78
N ILE A 14 -12.97 8.57 -2.04
CA ILE A 14 -11.86 9.10 -2.87
C ILE A 14 -12.25 9.23 -4.35
N GLN A 15 -13.16 8.38 -4.83
CA GLN A 15 -13.61 8.40 -6.23
C GLN A 15 -14.74 9.39 -6.52
N VAL A 16 -15.42 9.95 -5.50
CA VAL A 16 -16.49 10.92 -5.74
C VAL A 16 -15.90 12.28 -6.13
N THR A 17 -16.03 12.63 -7.41
CA THR A 17 -15.65 13.95 -7.94
C THR A 17 -16.49 15.04 -7.27
N ARG A 18 -15.81 16.08 -6.76
CA ARG A 18 -16.47 17.27 -6.21
C ARG A 18 -17.42 17.85 -7.27
N PRO A 19 -18.72 18.02 -6.98
CA PRO A 19 -19.64 18.67 -7.92
C PRO A 19 -19.18 20.12 -8.16
N GLU A 20 -19.13 20.53 -9.43
CA GLU A 20 -18.76 21.91 -9.78
C GLU A 20 -19.81 22.91 -9.28
N PRO A 21 -19.39 24.09 -8.80
CA PRO A 21 -20.34 25.11 -8.36
C PRO A 21 -21.12 25.64 -9.56
N THR A 22 -22.35 25.18 -9.74
CA THR A 22 -23.31 25.85 -10.63
C THR A 22 -23.61 27.24 -10.07
N ASP A 23 -23.48 28.28 -10.90
CA ASP A 23 -23.55 29.71 -10.57
C ASP A 23 -24.96 30.21 -10.17
N THR A 24 -25.77 29.37 -9.50
CA THR A 24 -27.16 29.68 -9.19
C THR A 24 -27.56 29.14 -7.81
N GLY A 25 -27.59 30.04 -6.82
CA GLY A 25 -28.31 29.84 -5.55
C GLY A 25 -27.55 29.09 -4.44
N PRO A 26 -28.15 28.98 -3.23
CA PRO A 26 -27.51 28.37 -2.06
C PRO A 26 -27.13 26.90 -2.33
N ARG A 27 -26.11 26.41 -1.61
CA ARG A 27 -25.55 25.04 -1.68
C ARG A 27 -26.63 23.99 -2.01
N THR A 28 -26.48 23.31 -3.15
CA THR A 28 -27.40 22.23 -3.54
C THR A 28 -27.28 21.05 -2.57
N VAL A 29 -28.36 20.27 -2.40
CA VAL A 29 -28.37 19.08 -1.51
C VAL A 29 -27.19 18.14 -1.81
N GLU A 30 -26.80 18.02 -3.08
CA GLU A 30 -25.67 17.23 -3.54
C GLU A 30 -24.31 17.75 -3.02
N THR A 31 -24.11 19.07 -2.99
CA THR A 31 -22.87 19.66 -2.43
C THR A 31 -22.74 19.42 -0.94
N VAL A 32 -23.85 19.49 -0.19
CA VAL A 32 -23.86 19.24 1.25
C VAL A 32 -23.57 17.77 1.56
N GLN A 33 -24.25 16.86 0.87
CA GLN A 33 -24.01 15.41 1.02
C GLN A 33 -22.58 15.01 0.63
N TRP A 34 -22.00 15.66 -0.39
CA TRP A 34 -20.60 15.43 -0.75
C TRP A 34 -19.65 15.90 0.35
N THR A 35 -19.85 17.10 0.90
CA THR A 35 -19.00 17.63 1.99
C THR A 35 -19.07 16.77 3.25
N GLU A 36 -20.25 16.29 3.63
CA GLU A 36 -20.40 15.38 4.77
C GLU A 36 -19.63 14.07 4.55
N ARG A 37 -19.73 13.48 3.36
CA ARG A 37 -18.98 12.25 3.02
C ARG A 37 -17.47 12.47 2.99
N ASP A 38 -17.02 13.61 2.45
CA ASP A 38 -15.61 13.97 2.41
C ASP A 38 -15.05 14.16 3.82
N GLN A 39 -15.76 14.85 4.71
CA GLN A 39 -15.36 15.01 6.12
C GLN A 39 -15.30 13.67 6.87
N ILE A 40 -16.27 12.77 6.64
CA ILE A 40 -16.25 11.42 7.23
C ILE A 40 -15.04 10.64 6.71
N GLY A 41 -14.75 10.71 5.41
CA GLY A 41 -13.58 10.07 4.82
C GLY A 41 -12.26 10.63 5.36
N GLN A 42 -12.16 11.95 5.46
CA GLN A 42 -10.98 12.63 6.02
C GLN A 42 -10.75 12.20 7.47
N GLY A 43 -11.80 12.20 8.31
CA GLY A 43 -11.72 11.73 9.69
C GLY A 43 -11.27 10.27 9.80
N ALA A 44 -11.78 9.39 8.93
CA ALA A 44 -11.36 8.00 8.88
C ALA A 44 -9.87 7.87 8.49
N PHE A 45 -9.39 8.64 7.53
CA PHE A 45 -7.97 8.68 7.15
C PHE A 45 -7.09 9.14 8.31
N LEU A 46 -7.43 10.28 8.90
CA LEU A 46 -6.68 10.87 10.01
C LEU A 46 -6.65 9.91 11.22
N SER A 47 -7.75 9.23 11.53
CA SER A 47 -7.81 8.26 12.63
C SER A 47 -6.91 7.04 12.44
N ALA A 48 -6.51 6.73 11.20
CA ALA A 48 -5.62 5.63 10.89
C ALA A 48 -4.14 6.03 10.87
N LEU A 49 -3.83 7.33 10.98
CA LEU A 49 -2.47 7.84 11.02
C LEU A 49 -1.87 7.71 12.43
N SER A 50 -0.54 7.64 12.50
CA SER A 50 0.16 7.85 13.77
C SER A 50 0.02 9.29 14.22
N ASN A 51 0.13 9.56 15.53
CA ASN A 51 0.03 10.93 16.08
C ASN A 51 0.94 11.93 15.35
N THR A 52 2.16 11.52 14.98
CA THR A 52 3.10 12.35 14.23
C THR A 52 2.63 12.72 12.82
N LEU A 53 1.91 11.84 12.14
CA LEU A 53 1.36 12.10 10.80
C LEU A 53 0.03 12.84 10.91
N PHE A 54 -0.76 12.55 11.93
CA PHE A 54 -1.96 13.31 12.25
C PHE A 54 -1.64 14.80 12.43
N ASP A 55 -0.64 15.15 13.24
CA ASP A 55 -0.28 16.54 13.49
C ASP A 55 0.13 17.31 12.22
N VAL A 56 0.69 16.61 11.23
CA VAL A 56 1.07 17.20 9.93
C VAL A 56 -0.12 17.38 9.01
N TYR A 57 -1.08 16.44 9.04
CA TYR A 57 -2.15 16.34 8.05
C TYR A 57 -3.54 16.73 8.55
N CYS A 58 -3.73 17.02 9.84
CA CYS A 58 -5.01 17.39 10.47
C CYS A 58 -5.51 18.80 10.08
N SER A 59 -5.13 19.32 8.91
CA SER A 59 -5.57 20.63 8.45
C SER A 59 -6.85 20.54 7.63
N ASP A 60 -7.75 21.51 7.83
CA ASP A 60 -9.02 21.66 7.08
C ASP A 60 -8.81 21.93 5.58
N PHE A 61 -7.56 22.14 5.13
CA PHE A 61 -7.25 22.31 3.71
C PHE A 61 -7.31 21.01 2.90
N TYR A 62 -7.24 19.86 3.56
CA TYR A 62 -7.19 18.56 2.88
C TYR A 62 -8.58 17.96 2.71
N THR A 63 -9.03 17.80 1.47
CA THR A 63 -10.10 16.83 1.15
C THR A 63 -9.62 15.41 1.40
N ALA A 64 -10.52 14.45 1.60
CA ALA A 64 -10.17 13.04 1.78
C ALA A 64 -9.35 12.52 0.58
N LYS A 65 -9.68 12.98 -0.62
CA LYS A 65 -8.95 12.66 -1.86
C LYS A 65 -7.54 13.24 -1.88
N SER A 66 -7.37 14.53 -1.60
CA SER A 66 -6.04 15.15 -1.59
C SER A 66 -5.14 14.61 -0.48
N LEU A 67 -5.72 14.29 0.68
CA LEU A 67 -5.00 13.63 1.78
C LEU A 67 -4.52 12.25 1.32
N TRP A 68 -5.40 11.47 0.69
CA TRP A 68 -5.03 10.18 0.12
C TRP A 68 -3.94 10.31 -0.95
N ASP A 69 -4.07 11.24 -1.90
CA ASP A 69 -3.11 11.42 -2.99
C ASP A 69 -1.73 11.83 -2.45
N GLU A 70 -1.68 12.66 -1.40
CA GLU A 70 -0.40 13.03 -0.76
C GLU A 70 0.22 11.85 -0.01
N LEU A 71 -0.59 11.09 0.73
CA LEU A 71 -0.13 9.86 1.40
C LEU A 71 0.33 8.81 0.38
N ASP A 72 -0.41 8.60 -0.69
CA ASP A 72 -0.05 7.66 -1.76
C ASP A 72 1.23 8.15 -2.46
N LYS A 73 1.37 9.43 -2.79
CA LYS A 73 2.61 9.95 -3.37
C LYS A 73 3.83 9.79 -2.44
N LYS A 74 3.65 10.03 -1.15
CA LYS A 74 4.73 9.96 -0.15
C LYS A 74 5.14 8.53 0.18
N TYR A 75 4.18 7.61 0.18
CA TYR A 75 4.36 6.24 0.65
C TYR A 75 4.17 5.18 -0.44
N ASN A 76 3.85 5.52 -1.68
CA ASN A 76 3.76 4.58 -2.80
C ASN A 76 4.75 5.01 -3.89
N THR A 77 6.03 4.97 -3.54
CA THR A 77 7.14 5.28 -4.47
C THR A 77 7.44 4.09 -5.38
N GLU A 78 8.04 4.34 -6.55
CA GLU A 78 8.51 3.28 -7.46
C GLU A 78 9.45 2.29 -6.74
N GLU A 79 10.25 2.79 -5.79
CA GLU A 79 11.09 1.97 -4.91
C GLU A 79 10.25 1.00 -4.08
N GLN A 80 9.12 1.43 -3.52
CA GLN A 80 8.21 0.53 -2.80
C GLN A 80 7.50 -0.47 -3.71
N GLU A 81 7.21 -0.10 -4.96
CA GLU A 81 6.68 -1.05 -5.94
C GLU A 81 7.71 -2.13 -6.30
N LEU A 82 8.99 -1.75 -6.46
CA LEU A 82 10.10 -2.67 -6.69
C LEU A 82 10.37 -3.57 -5.48
N GLN A 83 10.28 -3.03 -4.27
CA GLN A 83 10.36 -3.78 -3.02
C GLN A 83 9.22 -4.78 -2.91
N LYS A 84 7.97 -4.34 -3.16
CA LYS A 84 6.79 -5.21 -3.18
C LYS A 84 6.94 -6.34 -4.20
N TYR A 85 7.43 -6.04 -5.39
CA TYR A 85 7.73 -7.05 -6.40
C TYR A 85 8.76 -8.07 -5.89
N SER A 86 9.86 -7.61 -5.28
CA SER A 86 10.90 -8.48 -4.71
C SER A 86 10.36 -9.39 -3.60
N ILE A 87 9.50 -8.86 -2.71
CA ILE A 87 8.82 -9.65 -1.66
C ILE A 87 7.95 -10.74 -2.29
N PHE A 88 7.10 -10.37 -3.26
CA PHE A 88 6.23 -11.35 -3.91
C PHE A 88 7.01 -12.40 -4.67
N LYS A 89 8.08 -12.00 -5.36
CA LYS A 89 8.98 -12.91 -6.07
C LYS A 89 9.64 -13.89 -5.10
N PHE A 90 10.15 -13.43 -3.96
CA PHE A 90 10.68 -14.30 -2.91
C PHE A 90 9.61 -15.25 -2.37
N MET A 91 8.43 -14.75 -1.99
CA MET A 91 7.37 -15.59 -1.41
C MET A 91 6.89 -16.67 -2.37
N ARG A 92 6.68 -16.32 -3.65
CA ARG A 92 6.16 -17.24 -4.67
C ARG A 92 7.20 -18.13 -5.32
N TYR A 93 8.49 -17.87 -5.08
CA TYR A 93 9.55 -18.72 -5.62
C TYR A 93 9.34 -20.17 -5.17
N GLN A 94 9.38 -21.10 -6.10
CA GLN A 94 9.33 -22.54 -5.89
C GLN A 94 10.40 -23.17 -6.78
N MET A 95 11.18 -24.10 -6.24
CA MET A 95 12.19 -24.81 -7.02
C MET A 95 11.51 -25.78 -7.97
N VAL A 96 12.10 -25.95 -9.15
CA VAL A 96 11.65 -26.89 -10.18
C VAL A 96 12.69 -28.00 -10.35
N GLU A 97 12.23 -29.22 -10.63
CA GLU A 97 13.09 -30.42 -10.69
C GLU A 97 14.03 -30.45 -11.91
N ASP A 98 13.69 -29.71 -12.96
CA ASP A 98 14.40 -29.66 -14.24
C ASP A 98 15.59 -28.68 -14.26
N ARG A 99 15.87 -27.99 -13.14
CA ARG A 99 16.99 -27.04 -13.00
C ARG A 99 17.94 -27.42 -11.87
N PHE A 100 19.20 -27.05 -12.01
CA PHE A 100 20.20 -27.29 -10.96
C PHE A 100 19.84 -26.57 -9.66
N VAL A 101 19.81 -27.32 -8.56
CA VAL A 101 19.52 -26.79 -7.22
C VAL A 101 20.44 -25.62 -6.86
N ALA A 102 21.72 -25.69 -7.27
CA ALA A 102 22.69 -24.62 -7.00
C ALA A 102 22.33 -23.29 -7.66
N GLU A 103 21.84 -23.31 -8.90
CA GLU A 103 21.40 -22.10 -9.62
C GLU A 103 20.17 -21.50 -8.94
N GLN A 104 19.22 -22.35 -8.56
CA GLN A 104 17.98 -21.93 -7.90
C GLN A 104 18.24 -21.36 -6.50
N ILE A 105 19.18 -21.95 -5.74
CA ILE A 105 19.63 -21.39 -4.45
C ILE A 105 20.25 -20.00 -4.65
N HIS A 106 21.07 -19.82 -5.70
CA HIS A 106 21.68 -18.52 -5.98
C HIS A 106 20.62 -17.45 -6.29
N GLU A 107 19.56 -17.80 -7.03
CA GLU A 107 18.41 -16.91 -7.27
C GLU A 107 17.71 -16.50 -5.96
N ILE A 108 17.50 -17.45 -5.04
CA ILE A 108 16.87 -17.17 -3.73
C ILE A 108 17.75 -16.25 -2.87
N ILE A 109 19.07 -16.46 -2.88
CA ILE A 109 20.03 -15.60 -2.16
C ILE A 109 20.02 -14.19 -2.74
N ASN A 110 19.99 -14.03 -4.07
CA ASN A 110 19.92 -12.72 -4.70
C ASN A 110 18.62 -11.98 -4.36
N LEU A 111 17.50 -12.70 -4.22
CA LEU A 111 16.26 -12.11 -3.74
C LEU A 111 16.38 -11.66 -2.28
N GLU A 112 17.04 -12.44 -1.42
CA GLU A 112 17.28 -12.05 -0.03
C GLU A 112 18.18 -10.81 0.08
N HIS A 113 19.26 -10.73 -0.70
CA HIS A 113 20.10 -9.53 -0.75
C HIS A 113 19.29 -8.30 -1.20
N THR A 114 18.45 -8.45 -2.23
CA THR A 114 17.57 -7.36 -2.70
C THR A 114 16.60 -6.89 -1.59
N LEU A 115 16.08 -7.84 -0.79
CA LEU A 115 15.23 -7.52 0.36
C LEU A 115 16.02 -6.86 1.51
N ALA A 116 17.26 -7.29 1.73
CA ALA A 116 18.14 -6.71 2.73
C ALA A 116 18.51 -5.26 2.39
N ASP A 117 18.81 -4.98 1.12
CA ASP A 117 19.07 -3.62 0.60
C ASP A 117 17.86 -2.70 0.77
N ALA A 118 16.65 -3.27 0.67
CA ALA A 118 15.39 -2.59 0.96
C ALA A 118 15.08 -2.43 2.47
N GLY A 119 16.01 -2.80 3.36
CA GLY A 119 15.84 -2.72 4.81
C GLY A 119 15.03 -3.88 5.42
N MET A 120 14.61 -4.88 4.64
CA MET A 120 13.85 -6.04 5.08
C MET A 120 14.76 -7.25 5.35
N LYS A 121 15.61 -7.12 6.38
CA LYS A 121 16.54 -8.20 6.75
C LYS A 121 15.81 -9.41 7.32
N LEU A 122 15.86 -10.53 6.61
CA LEU A 122 15.26 -11.79 7.05
C LEU A 122 16.15 -12.48 8.08
N SER A 123 15.54 -13.16 9.06
CA SER A 123 16.32 -13.95 10.02
C SER A 123 16.87 -15.22 9.37
N LYS A 124 18.04 -15.70 9.81
CA LYS A 124 18.62 -16.98 9.34
C LYS A 124 17.64 -18.15 9.48
N LYS A 125 16.89 -18.18 10.59
CA LYS A 125 15.87 -19.20 10.86
C LYS A 125 14.74 -19.17 9.83
N PHE A 126 14.26 -17.97 9.49
CA PHE A 126 13.24 -17.79 8.45
C PHE A 126 13.75 -18.24 7.07
N MET A 127 14.99 -17.89 6.73
CA MET A 127 15.61 -18.30 5.46
C MET A 127 15.69 -19.82 5.31
N VAL A 128 16.17 -20.52 6.34
CA VAL A 128 16.26 -21.98 6.31
C VAL A 128 14.88 -22.63 6.14
N MET A 129 13.87 -22.18 6.90
CA MET A 129 12.51 -22.71 6.75
C MET A 129 11.92 -22.42 5.36
N SER A 130 12.15 -21.21 4.86
CA SER A 130 11.68 -20.81 3.53
C SER A 130 12.35 -21.63 2.44
N MET A 131 13.64 -21.94 2.56
CA MET A 131 14.32 -22.81 1.61
C MET A 131 13.72 -24.21 1.60
N VAL A 132 13.47 -24.80 2.76
CA VAL A 132 12.83 -26.13 2.90
C VAL A 132 11.44 -26.16 2.27
N ASP A 133 10.63 -25.12 2.50
CA ASP A 133 9.28 -25.01 1.92
C ASP A 133 9.29 -24.85 0.39
N LYS A 134 10.37 -24.29 -0.17
CA LYS A 134 10.54 -24.05 -1.61
C LYS A 134 11.09 -25.24 -2.37
N PHE A 135 11.52 -26.30 -1.70
CA PHE A 135 11.96 -27.51 -2.38
C PHE A 135 10.78 -28.16 -3.13
N PRO A 136 11.04 -28.80 -4.29
CA PRO A 136 10.01 -29.59 -4.95
C PRO A 136 9.53 -30.66 -3.97
N LYS A 137 8.21 -30.82 -3.86
CA LYS A 137 7.64 -31.94 -3.10
C LYS A 137 7.89 -33.20 -3.92
N SER A 138 8.72 -34.10 -3.39
CA SER A 138 8.86 -35.47 -3.92
C SER A 138 7.52 -36.20 -3.97
#